data_AF-A8WKE0-F1
#
_entry.id   AF-A8WKE0-F1
#
_cell.length_a   1.000
_cell.length_b   1.000
_cell.length_c   1.000
_cell.angle_alpha   90.00
_cell.angle_beta   90.00
_cell.angle_gamma   90.00
#
_symmetry.space_group_name_H-M   'P 1'
#
loop_
_entity.id
_entity.type
_entity.pdbx_description
1 polymer ?
#
loop_
_entity_poly.entity_id
_entity_poly.type
_entity_poly.pdbx_seq_one_letter_code
_entity_poly.pdbx_strand_id
1 'polypeptide(L)'
;MEIPEIPNIPAQGFLNNFLQGDGEAEEINEQAVAQARDAMLRQARQQVDTEICLICNQDIVRTEFLDHLEPCAQQNGKDVKETHIPKYRFLSTNYMLDQKMFAIRDELEIEFLEVLWDKETVHKMHCVLCKTYNEHLNGDCVPNLQKQAFLQKMDQMLNLHMCYYETHLELKKEREIEQIRQAHENEFEKMKKEVDQRFPSDNVIAEQNRQAEYRDFRERVAEPNAKELQEYMAHANEEYRRQYEFKKRQVEAVARREAGLMDLNKVIEYRKILRDQGWEAAEEFDKSTFPTPQNVPDARNEETRKWLGAIGRRQD
;
A
#
# COMPACT_ATOMS: atom_id res chain seq x y z
N MET A 1 55.45 -50.44 -20.82
CA MET A 1 56.71 -50.62 -20.06
C MET A 1 57.79 -50.25 -21.06
N GLU A 2 58.53 -49.15 -20.97
CA GLU A 2 58.95 -48.33 -19.83
C GLU A 2 59.02 -46.83 -20.23
N ILE A 3 58.80 -45.98 -19.24
CA ILE A 3 59.26 -44.59 -19.09
C ILE A 3 60.10 -44.64 -17.78
N PRO A 4 61.13 -43.81 -17.48
CA PRO A 4 61.77 -42.66 -18.16
C PRO A 4 63.33 -42.68 -18.14
N GLU A 5 63.97 -41.63 -18.68
CA GLU A 5 64.93 -40.83 -17.90
C GLU A 5 64.84 -39.34 -18.28
N ILE A 6 64.94 -38.47 -17.27
CA ILE A 6 64.85 -37.01 -17.33
C ILE A 6 66.28 -36.44 -17.43
N PRO A 7 66.53 -35.38 -18.22
CA PRO A 7 67.06 -34.15 -17.58
C PRO A 7 66.48 -32.88 -18.23
N ASN A 8 65.89 -31.98 -17.44
CA ASN A 8 66.54 -30.87 -16.73
C ASN A 8 66.39 -29.55 -17.51
N ILE A 9 65.80 -28.58 -16.83
CA ILE A 9 65.37 -27.27 -17.33
C ILE A 9 66.56 -26.29 -17.26
N PRO A 10 66.65 -25.35 -18.21
CA PRO A 10 66.86 -23.97 -17.81
C PRO A 10 65.77 -23.05 -18.37
N ALA A 11 65.30 -22.18 -17.49
CA ALA A 11 64.31 -21.16 -17.74
C ALA A 11 64.78 -20.16 -18.80
N GLN A 12 63.90 -19.82 -19.75
CA GLN A 12 63.60 -18.47 -20.23
C GLN A 12 62.74 -18.55 -21.50
N GLY A 13 61.61 -17.84 -21.51
CA GLY A 13 60.78 -17.65 -22.70
C GLY A 13 59.28 -17.73 -22.44
N PHE A 14 58.73 -16.82 -21.65
CA PHE A 14 57.27 -16.63 -21.54
C PHE A 14 56.93 -15.13 -21.46
N LEU A 15 57.24 -14.42 -22.53
CA LEU A 15 56.63 -13.12 -22.82
C LEU A 15 56.53 -12.99 -24.34
N ASN A 16 55.30 -13.12 -24.83
CA ASN A 16 54.71 -12.49 -26.03
C ASN A 16 53.76 -13.48 -26.74
N ASN A 17 52.48 -13.40 -26.39
CA ASN A 17 51.31 -13.60 -27.28
C ASN A 17 50.00 -13.45 -26.50
N PHE A 18 49.83 -12.32 -25.81
CA PHE A 18 48.54 -11.89 -25.27
C PHE A 18 48.51 -10.39 -25.48
N LEU A 19 47.64 -9.92 -26.39
CA LEU A 19 47.19 -8.53 -26.64
C LEU A 19 46.82 -8.34 -28.13
N GLN A 20 46.02 -9.27 -28.67
CA GLN A 20 45.20 -9.04 -29.88
C GLN A 20 43.91 -9.84 -29.69
N GLY A 21 42.94 -9.28 -28.96
CA GLY A 21 41.65 -9.95 -28.72
C GLY A 21 40.62 -9.20 -27.88
N ASP A 22 40.79 -7.90 -27.62
CA ASP A 22 39.97 -7.23 -26.58
C ASP A 22 38.77 -6.44 -27.13
N GLY A 23 38.68 -6.19 -28.44
CA GLY A 23 37.59 -5.36 -29.00
C GLY A 23 36.23 -6.06 -29.15
N GLU A 24 36.21 -7.34 -29.55
CA GLU A 24 34.95 -8.08 -29.75
C GLU A 24 34.35 -8.58 -28.43
N ALA A 25 35.19 -8.85 -27.43
CA ALA A 25 34.72 -9.25 -26.10
C ALA A 25 34.07 -8.09 -25.33
N GLU A 26 34.53 -6.86 -25.54
CA GLU A 26 33.96 -5.65 -24.92
C GLU A 26 32.58 -5.31 -25.53
N GLU A 27 32.43 -5.41 -26.85
CA GLU A 27 31.17 -5.09 -27.55
C GLU A 27 30.07 -6.14 -27.28
N ILE A 28 30.44 -7.42 -27.15
CA ILE A 28 29.53 -8.51 -26.74
C ILE A 28 29.11 -8.34 -25.27
N ASN A 29 30.01 -7.84 -24.41
CA ASN A 29 29.71 -7.58 -23.01
C ASN A 29 28.80 -6.35 -22.84
N GLU A 30 28.99 -5.28 -23.61
CA GLU A 30 28.09 -4.11 -23.59
C GLU A 30 26.70 -4.43 -24.14
N GLN A 31 26.58 -5.22 -25.22
CA GLN A 31 25.28 -5.68 -25.71
C GLN A 31 24.59 -6.63 -24.74
N ALA A 32 25.32 -7.53 -24.08
CA ALA A 32 24.76 -8.42 -23.06
C ALA A 32 24.32 -7.65 -21.81
N VAL A 33 25.08 -6.65 -21.38
CA VAL A 33 24.73 -5.76 -20.26
C VAL A 33 23.54 -4.86 -20.62
N ALA A 34 23.47 -4.33 -21.85
CA ALA A 34 22.33 -3.57 -22.32
C ALA A 34 21.06 -4.44 -22.42
N GLN A 35 21.18 -5.66 -22.96
CA GLN A 35 20.07 -6.62 -23.04
C GLN A 35 19.62 -7.11 -21.65
N ALA A 36 20.55 -7.31 -20.71
CA ALA A 36 20.25 -7.65 -19.32
C ALA A 36 19.59 -6.49 -18.58
N ARG A 37 20.07 -5.25 -18.76
CA ARG A 37 19.46 -4.03 -18.21
C ARG A 37 18.06 -3.81 -18.79
N ASP A 38 17.87 -4.07 -20.08
CA ASP A 38 16.58 -3.91 -20.75
C ASP A 38 15.62 -5.07 -20.43
N ALA A 39 16.13 -6.27 -20.16
CA ALA A 39 15.37 -7.39 -19.60
C ALA A 39 14.99 -7.14 -18.12
N MET A 40 15.87 -6.54 -17.34
CA MET A 40 15.66 -6.16 -15.94
C MET A 40 14.71 -4.96 -15.81
N LEU A 41 14.81 -3.96 -16.68
CA LEU A 41 13.82 -2.89 -16.82
C LEU A 41 12.48 -3.45 -17.32
N ARG A 42 12.48 -4.44 -18.23
CA ARG A 42 11.25 -5.15 -18.62
C ARG A 42 10.67 -5.96 -17.48
N GLN A 43 11.47 -6.59 -16.62
CA GLN A 43 11.02 -7.37 -15.46
C GLN A 43 10.54 -6.46 -14.30
N ALA A 44 11.21 -5.32 -14.07
CA ALA A 44 10.78 -4.26 -13.16
C ALA A 44 9.52 -3.52 -13.67
N ARG A 45 9.34 -3.43 -15.00
CA ARG A 45 8.11 -2.95 -15.64
C ARG A 45 7.02 -4.04 -15.75
N GLN A 46 7.34 -5.32 -15.64
CA GLN A 46 6.38 -6.45 -15.75
C GLN A 46 5.73 -6.83 -14.42
N GLN A 47 6.23 -6.33 -13.29
CA GLN A 47 5.38 -6.08 -12.12
C GLN A 47 4.85 -4.66 -12.23
N VAL A 48 3.93 -4.41 -13.17
CA VAL A 48 3.13 -3.20 -13.09
C VAL A 48 2.34 -3.35 -11.80
N ASP A 49 2.76 -2.64 -10.76
CA ASP A 49 2.06 -2.58 -9.48
C ASP A 49 0.71 -1.94 -9.76
N THR A 50 -0.30 -2.77 -10.02
CA THR A 50 -1.66 -2.35 -10.28
C THR A 50 -2.53 -2.52 -9.03
N GLU A 51 -3.65 -1.80 -9.03
CA GLU A 51 -4.75 -1.95 -8.10
C GLU A 51 -6.05 -2.02 -8.90
N ILE A 52 -6.94 -2.94 -8.52
CA ILE A 52 -8.23 -3.10 -9.18
C ILE A 52 -9.15 -1.96 -8.75
N CYS A 53 -9.67 -1.21 -9.72
CA CYS A 53 -10.68 -0.19 -9.49
C CYS A 53 -12.05 -0.84 -9.28
N LEU A 54 -12.68 -0.62 -8.11
CA LEU A 54 -14.00 -1.18 -7.77
C LEU A 54 -15.19 -0.55 -8.53
N ILE A 55 -14.93 0.45 -9.37
CA ILE A 55 -15.96 1.12 -10.20
C ILE A 55 -16.03 0.47 -11.58
N CYS A 56 -14.89 0.35 -12.28
CA CYS A 56 -14.82 -0.20 -13.63
C CYS A 56 -14.24 -1.63 -13.70
N ASN A 57 -13.79 -2.20 -12.58
CA ASN A 57 -13.13 -3.51 -12.47
C ASN A 57 -11.89 -3.68 -13.37
N GLN A 58 -11.20 -2.57 -13.68
CA GLN A 58 -9.94 -2.59 -14.43
C GLN A 58 -8.73 -2.52 -13.49
N ASP A 59 -7.63 -3.13 -13.91
CA ASP A 59 -6.33 -2.99 -13.29
C ASP A 59 -5.72 -1.64 -13.65
N ILE A 60 -5.54 -0.78 -12.65
CA ILE A 60 -4.99 0.57 -12.82
C ILE A 60 -3.62 0.62 -12.16
N VAL A 61 -2.65 1.25 -12.81
CA VAL A 61 -1.32 1.45 -12.22
C VAL A 61 -1.45 2.24 -10.92
N ARG A 62 -0.84 1.77 -9.83
CA ARG A 62 -1.00 2.39 -8.49
C ARG A 62 -0.64 3.87 -8.46
N THR A 63 0.34 4.29 -9.24
CA THR A 63 0.74 5.71 -9.37
C THR A 63 -0.36 6.60 -9.95
N GLU A 64 -1.24 6.03 -10.77
CA GLU A 64 -2.31 6.72 -11.49
C GLU A 64 -3.68 6.46 -10.86
N PHE A 65 -3.75 5.62 -9.82
CA PHE A 65 -5.02 5.13 -9.27
C PHE A 65 -5.91 6.24 -8.74
N LEU A 66 -5.35 7.21 -8.01
CA LEU A 66 -6.14 8.32 -7.46
C LEU A 66 -6.69 9.24 -8.56
N ASP A 67 -5.89 9.50 -9.59
CA ASP A 67 -6.27 10.34 -10.73
C ASP A 67 -7.31 9.65 -11.62
N HIS A 68 -7.33 8.31 -11.61
CA HIS A 68 -8.32 7.51 -12.33
C HIS A 68 -9.74 7.60 -11.72
N LEU A 69 -9.89 7.76 -10.40
CA LEU A 69 -11.17 7.56 -9.71
C LEU A 69 -12.28 8.51 -10.17
N GLU A 70 -11.99 9.81 -10.28
CA GLU A 70 -12.99 10.82 -10.62
C GLU A 70 -13.46 10.70 -12.09
N PRO A 71 -12.56 10.63 -13.10
CA PRO A 71 -12.96 10.36 -14.47
C PRO A 71 -13.73 9.04 -14.61
N CYS A 72 -13.32 8.00 -13.88
CA CYS A 72 -13.97 6.69 -13.91
C CYS A 72 -15.41 6.75 -13.37
N ALA A 73 -15.64 7.47 -12.27
CA ALA A 73 -16.99 7.65 -11.71
C ALA A 73 -17.91 8.39 -12.69
N GLN A 74 -17.43 9.48 -13.30
CA GLN A 74 -18.19 10.26 -14.28
C GLN A 74 -18.59 9.40 -15.50
N GLN A 75 -17.66 8.61 -16.04
CA GLN A 75 -17.92 7.73 -17.19
C GLN A 75 -18.92 6.61 -16.89
N ASN A 76 -18.95 6.12 -15.65
CA ASN A 76 -19.84 5.04 -15.22
C ASN A 76 -21.16 5.55 -14.61
N GLY A 77 -21.43 6.85 -14.66
CA GLY A 77 -22.65 7.45 -14.10
C GLY A 77 -22.76 7.28 -12.58
N LYS A 78 -21.63 7.22 -11.88
CA LYS A 78 -21.53 7.04 -10.43
C LYS A 78 -21.43 8.39 -9.73
N ASP A 79 -21.97 8.48 -8.51
CA ASP A 79 -21.83 9.69 -7.70
C ASP A 79 -20.37 9.84 -7.26
N VAL A 80 -19.89 11.09 -7.12
CA VAL A 80 -18.56 11.40 -6.59
C VAL A 80 -18.38 10.75 -5.22
N LYS A 81 -19.43 10.63 -4.41
CA LYS A 81 -19.39 9.94 -3.11
C LYS A 81 -18.99 8.47 -3.22
N GLU A 82 -19.33 7.80 -4.33
CA GLU A 82 -18.97 6.40 -4.56
C GLU A 82 -17.46 6.21 -4.82
N THR A 83 -16.72 7.29 -5.12
CA THR A 83 -15.24 7.26 -5.21
C THR A 83 -14.56 7.17 -3.85
N HIS A 84 -15.23 7.53 -2.75
CA HIS A 84 -14.62 7.57 -1.43
C HIS A 84 -14.20 6.18 -0.94
N ILE A 85 -15.02 5.16 -1.16
CA ILE A 85 -14.70 3.78 -0.76
C ILE A 85 -13.39 3.29 -1.42
N PRO A 86 -13.24 3.31 -2.76
CA PRO A 86 -11.98 2.89 -3.38
C PRO A 86 -10.81 3.84 -3.05
N LYS A 87 -11.05 5.14 -2.87
CA LYS A 87 -10.03 6.11 -2.45
C LYS A 87 -9.43 5.77 -1.09
N TYR A 88 -10.27 5.64 -0.06
CA TYR A 88 -9.79 5.38 1.30
C TYR A 88 -9.22 3.97 1.45
N ARG A 89 -9.77 2.98 0.72
CA ARG A 89 -9.15 1.66 0.57
C ARG A 89 -7.72 1.80 0.06
N PHE A 90 -7.51 2.51 -1.06
CA PHE A 90 -6.20 2.69 -1.65
C PHE A 90 -5.22 3.46 -0.74
N LEU A 91 -5.67 4.54 -0.11
CA LEU A 91 -4.86 5.32 0.84
C LEU A 91 -4.43 4.52 2.09
N SER A 92 -5.18 3.47 2.43
CA SER A 92 -4.88 2.53 3.52
C SER A 92 -4.06 1.31 3.08
N THR A 93 -3.58 1.25 1.83
CA THR A 93 -2.71 0.16 1.36
C THR A 93 -1.29 0.28 1.87
N ASN A 94 -0.59 -0.85 2.00
CA ASN A 94 0.83 -0.84 2.38
C ASN A 94 1.69 -0.13 1.32
N TYR A 95 1.28 -0.14 0.04
CA TYR A 95 1.94 0.66 -1.00
C TYR A 95 1.96 2.16 -0.64
N MET A 96 0.81 2.73 -0.28
CA MET A 96 0.73 4.13 0.11
C MET A 96 1.47 4.41 1.41
N LEU A 97 1.49 3.44 2.33
CA LEU A 97 2.26 3.52 3.57
C LEU A 97 3.76 3.63 3.27
N ASP A 98 4.28 2.73 2.45
CA ASP A 98 5.68 2.67 2.04
C ASP A 98 6.10 3.93 1.29
N GLN A 99 5.30 4.39 0.31
CA GLN A 99 5.55 5.63 -0.43
C GLN A 99 5.68 6.84 0.48
N LYS A 100 4.79 6.97 1.48
CA LYS A 100 4.88 8.06 2.46
C LYS A 100 6.10 7.93 3.35
N MET A 101 6.48 6.71 3.76
CA MET A 101 7.70 6.50 4.54
C MET A 101 8.95 6.88 3.75
N PHE A 102 9.02 6.51 2.46
CA PHE A 102 10.12 6.91 1.58
C PHE A 102 10.18 8.43 1.42
N ALA A 103 9.05 9.09 1.17
CA ALA A 103 8.99 10.55 1.06
C ALA A 103 9.49 11.26 2.33
N ILE A 104 9.11 10.77 3.52
CA ILE A 104 9.60 11.33 4.79
C ILE A 104 11.12 11.14 4.93
N ARG A 105 11.67 9.99 4.50
CA ARG A 105 13.12 9.77 4.53
C ARG A 105 13.85 10.72 3.60
N ASP A 106 13.37 10.83 2.36
CA ASP A 106 13.99 11.69 1.36
C ASP A 106 13.97 13.15 1.80
N GLU A 107 12.86 13.63 2.34
CA GLU A 107 12.74 14.99 2.90
C GLU A 107 13.79 15.23 4.01
N LEU A 108 13.85 14.36 5.01
CA LEU A 108 14.78 14.50 6.13
C LEU A 108 16.24 14.34 5.70
N GLU A 109 16.52 13.50 4.71
CA GLU A 109 17.85 13.33 4.14
C GLU A 109 18.32 14.58 3.39
N ILE A 110 17.45 15.17 2.58
CA ILE A 110 17.73 16.43 1.88
C ILE A 110 18.05 17.52 2.90
N GLU A 111 17.22 17.69 3.93
CA GLU A 111 17.46 18.69 4.99
C GLU A 111 18.83 18.51 5.64
N PHE A 112 19.23 17.27 5.94
CA PHE A 112 20.53 16.99 6.55
C PHE A 112 21.70 17.25 5.60
N LEU A 113 21.57 16.86 4.32
CA LEU A 113 22.60 17.12 3.31
C LEU A 113 22.78 18.62 3.05
N GLU A 114 21.69 19.38 3.08
CA GLU A 114 21.73 20.85 2.99
C GLU A 114 22.52 21.46 4.17
N VAL A 115 22.31 20.97 5.39
CA VAL A 115 23.05 21.44 6.58
C VAL A 115 24.52 21.04 6.56
N LEU A 116 24.85 19.87 6.01
CA LEU A 116 26.23 19.45 5.80
C LEU A 116 26.95 20.30 4.75
N TRP A 117 26.22 20.71 3.70
CA TRP A 117 26.73 21.57 2.65
C TRP A 117 26.90 23.02 3.11
N ASP A 118 25.90 23.56 3.80
CA ASP A 118 25.88 24.92 4.34
C ASP A 118 25.30 24.93 5.77
N LYS A 119 26.17 25.14 6.75
CA LYS A 119 25.80 25.17 8.17
C LYS A 119 24.84 26.30 8.52
N GLU A 120 24.76 27.36 7.71
CA GLU A 120 23.80 28.45 7.93
C GLU A 120 22.36 27.99 7.73
N THR A 121 22.13 26.89 6.99
CA THR A 121 20.79 26.32 6.73
C THR A 121 20.21 25.51 7.90
N VAL A 122 20.95 25.35 9.00
CA VAL A 122 20.53 24.54 10.16
C VAL A 122 19.14 24.92 10.68
N HIS A 123 18.77 26.20 10.61
CA HIS A 123 17.46 26.73 11.03
C HIS A 123 16.27 26.19 10.23
N LYS A 124 16.50 25.61 9.05
CA LYS A 124 15.46 25.02 8.18
C LYS A 124 15.22 23.55 8.46
N MET A 125 16.13 22.90 9.20
CA MET A 125 16.09 21.47 9.47
C MET A 125 15.10 21.16 10.61
N HIS A 126 14.27 20.14 10.43
CA HIS A 126 13.27 19.74 11.44
C HIS A 126 13.92 19.24 12.73
N CYS A 127 13.67 19.94 13.84
CA CYS A 127 14.23 19.59 15.15
C CYS A 127 13.19 19.29 16.22
N VAL A 128 13.34 18.14 16.88
CA VAL A 128 12.52 17.71 18.04
C VAL A 128 13.33 17.54 19.33
N LEU A 129 14.65 17.70 19.26
CA LEU A 129 15.57 17.44 20.38
C LEU A 129 15.98 18.71 21.12
N CYS A 130 16.14 19.83 20.41
CA CYS A 130 16.55 21.10 21.02
C CYS A 130 15.39 21.71 21.79
N LYS A 131 15.69 22.21 23.00
CA LYS A 131 14.70 22.92 23.82
C LYS A 131 14.62 24.40 23.43
N THR A 132 15.72 24.93 22.89
CA THR A 132 15.81 26.33 22.48
C THR A 132 16.29 26.46 21.04
N TYR A 133 15.92 27.57 20.41
CA TYR A 133 16.36 27.89 19.05
C TYR A 133 17.88 28.06 18.94
N ASN A 134 18.53 28.60 19.98
CA ASN A 134 19.99 28.77 20.00
C ASN A 134 20.74 27.44 20.06
N GLU A 135 20.24 26.46 20.83
CA GLU A 135 20.78 25.09 20.83
C GLU A 135 20.67 24.45 19.44
N HIS A 136 19.59 24.72 18.73
CA HIS A 136 19.39 24.22 17.38
C HIS A 136 20.34 24.87 16.37
N LEU A 137 20.54 26.19 16.44
CA LEU A 137 21.52 26.91 15.62
C LEU A 137 22.97 26.45 15.84
N ASN A 138 23.30 26.01 17.06
CA ASN A 138 24.62 25.46 17.36
C ASN A 138 24.86 24.07 16.73
N GLY A 139 23.82 23.41 16.20
CA GLY A 139 23.94 22.14 15.49
C GLY A 139 24.12 20.92 16.38
N ASP A 140 23.96 21.05 17.70
CA ASP A 140 24.15 19.96 18.68
C ASP A 140 23.20 18.77 18.45
N CYS A 141 22.10 19.00 17.74
CA CYS A 141 21.10 17.99 17.42
C CYS A 141 21.42 17.14 16.19
N VAL A 142 22.27 17.63 15.27
CA VAL A 142 22.52 17.06 13.93
C VAL A 142 22.75 15.53 13.93
N PRO A 143 23.53 14.92 14.85
CA PRO A 143 23.79 13.48 14.81
C PRO A 143 22.59 12.57 15.13
N ASN A 144 21.62 13.02 15.94
CA ASN A 144 20.47 12.21 16.40
C ASN A 144 19.13 12.71 15.88
N LEU A 145 19.13 13.83 15.15
CA LEU A 145 17.92 14.55 14.77
C LEU A 145 17.04 13.78 13.82
N GLN A 146 17.61 13.27 12.72
CA GLN A 146 16.83 12.63 11.66
C GLN A 146 16.08 11.41 12.14
N LYS A 147 16.66 10.61 13.05
CA LYS A 147 15.96 9.47 13.65
C LYS A 147 14.73 9.94 14.41
N GLN A 148 14.86 10.98 15.23
CA GLN A 148 13.77 11.46 16.08
C GLN A 148 12.71 12.23 15.27
N ALA A 149 13.14 13.05 14.31
CA ALA A 149 12.26 13.74 13.36
C ALA A 149 11.50 12.72 12.48
N PHE A 150 12.16 11.65 12.04
CA PHE A 150 11.52 10.55 11.32
C PHE A 150 10.49 9.84 12.19
N LEU A 151 10.83 9.47 13.42
CA LEU A 151 9.88 8.81 14.33
C LEU A 151 8.65 9.70 14.60
N GLN A 152 8.83 11.01 14.77
CA GLN A 152 7.72 11.94 14.94
C GLN A 152 6.85 12.05 13.69
N LYS A 153 7.44 12.27 12.51
CA LYS A 153 6.70 12.35 11.24
C LYS A 153 6.02 11.01 10.90
N MET A 154 6.68 9.89 11.20
CA MET A 154 6.13 8.55 11.03
C MET A 154 4.91 8.35 11.90
N ASP A 155 4.94 8.70 13.20
CA ASP A 155 3.77 8.55 14.08
C ASP A 155 2.52 9.28 13.55
N GLN A 156 2.68 10.54 13.12
CA GLN A 156 1.60 11.31 12.50
C GLN A 156 1.05 10.62 11.24
N MET A 157 1.93 10.10 10.40
CA MET A 157 1.58 9.43 9.17
C MET A 157 0.87 8.09 9.41
N LEU A 158 1.34 7.30 10.39
CA LEU A 158 0.71 6.02 10.78
C LEU A 158 -0.69 6.24 11.33
N ASN A 159 -0.89 7.25 12.16
CA ASN A 159 -2.20 7.63 12.67
C ASN A 159 -3.15 8.04 11.54
N LEU A 160 -2.67 8.84 10.57
CA LEU A 160 -3.44 9.20 9.38
C LEU A 160 -3.79 7.98 8.51
N HIS A 161 -2.85 7.04 8.36
CA HIS A 161 -3.07 5.81 7.62
C HIS A 161 -4.16 4.93 8.26
N MET A 162 -4.15 4.81 9.59
CA MET A 162 -5.20 4.11 10.34
C MET A 162 -6.55 4.82 10.22
N CYS A 163 -6.56 6.16 10.25
CA CYS A 163 -7.78 6.95 10.03
C CYS A 163 -8.38 6.67 8.64
N TYR A 164 -7.58 6.60 7.58
CA TYR A 164 -8.10 6.23 6.25
C TYR A 164 -8.70 4.82 6.22
N TYR A 165 -8.08 3.87 6.94
CA TYR A 165 -8.62 2.51 7.02
C TYR A 165 -9.95 2.46 7.78
N GLU A 166 -10.05 3.19 8.89
CA GLU A 166 -11.29 3.32 9.66
C GLU A 166 -12.40 3.94 8.81
N THR A 167 -12.13 5.05 8.12
CA THR A 167 -13.09 5.68 7.20
C THR A 167 -13.50 4.72 6.08
N HIS A 168 -12.58 3.92 5.53
CA HIS A 168 -12.93 2.90 4.53
C HIS A 168 -13.93 1.88 5.08
N LEU A 169 -13.69 1.36 6.29
CA LEU A 169 -14.60 0.42 6.95
C LEU A 169 -15.96 1.06 7.20
N GLU A 170 -16.01 2.28 7.73
CA GLU A 170 -17.26 2.99 7.99
C GLU A 170 -18.10 3.17 6.72
N LEU A 171 -17.49 3.64 5.63
CA LEU A 171 -18.19 3.80 4.35
C LEU A 171 -18.68 2.46 3.77
N LYS A 172 -17.92 1.38 3.99
CA LYS A 172 -18.35 0.03 3.59
C LYS A 172 -19.60 -0.40 4.37
N LYS A 173 -19.63 -0.14 5.70
CA LYS A 173 -20.79 -0.38 6.56
C LYS A 173 -22.02 0.37 6.05
N GLU A 174 -21.86 1.66 5.79
CA GLU A 174 -22.94 2.54 5.36
C GLU A 174 -23.53 2.08 4.02
N ARG A 175 -22.68 1.67 3.08
CA ARG A 175 -23.11 1.13 1.79
C ARG A 175 -23.92 -0.16 1.93
N GLU A 176 -23.47 -1.09 2.78
CA GLU A 176 -24.17 -2.35 3.00
C GLU A 176 -25.51 -2.13 3.74
N ILE A 177 -25.57 -1.22 4.72
CA ILE A 177 -26.83 -0.80 5.36
C ILE A 177 -27.80 -0.21 4.34
N GLU A 178 -27.30 0.66 3.46
CA GLU A 178 -28.10 1.29 2.42
C GLU A 178 -28.65 0.25 1.43
N GLN A 179 -27.88 -0.79 1.09
CA GLN A 179 -28.36 -1.90 0.26
C GLN A 179 -29.49 -2.68 0.93
N ILE A 180 -29.41 -2.95 2.23
CA ILE A 180 -30.48 -3.61 2.99
C ILE A 180 -31.74 -2.74 2.97
N ARG A 181 -31.60 -1.43 3.23
CA ARG A 181 -32.72 -0.48 3.20
C ARG A 181 -33.37 -0.41 1.82
N GLN A 182 -32.58 -0.36 0.75
CA GLN A 182 -33.07 -0.36 -0.62
C GLN A 182 -33.79 -1.66 -0.96
N ALA A 183 -33.32 -2.81 -0.48
CA ALA A 183 -34.02 -4.08 -0.64
C ALA A 183 -35.41 -4.04 0.01
N HIS A 184 -35.51 -3.56 1.25
CA HIS A 184 -36.78 -3.38 1.96
C HIS A 184 -37.72 -2.39 1.24
N GLU A 185 -37.18 -1.28 0.73
CA GLU A 185 -37.96 -0.29 -0.03
C GLU A 185 -38.48 -0.88 -1.36
N ASN A 186 -37.66 -1.65 -2.07
CA ASN A 186 -38.06 -2.34 -3.29
C ASN A 186 -39.17 -3.38 -3.04
N GLU A 187 -39.10 -4.11 -1.93
CA GLU A 187 -40.17 -5.01 -1.52
C GLU A 187 -41.48 -4.27 -1.22
N PHE A 188 -41.39 -3.14 -0.52
CA PHE A 188 -42.55 -2.28 -0.26
C PHE A 188 -43.16 -1.74 -1.56
N GLU A 189 -42.35 -1.27 -2.51
CA GLU A 189 -42.82 -0.79 -3.81
C GLU A 189 -43.43 -1.90 -4.67
N LYS A 190 -42.91 -3.14 -4.58
CA LYS A 190 -43.53 -4.30 -5.23
C LYS A 190 -44.91 -4.59 -4.64
N MET A 191 -45.02 -4.64 -3.32
CA MET A 191 -46.30 -4.82 -2.62
C MET A 191 -47.29 -3.71 -3.00
N LYS A 192 -46.83 -2.46 -3.02
CA LYS A 192 -47.65 -1.29 -3.38
C LYS A 192 -48.29 -1.46 -4.77
N LYS A 193 -47.50 -1.87 -5.77
CA LYS A 193 -48.00 -2.15 -7.13
C LYS A 193 -49.05 -3.26 -7.15
N GLU A 194 -48.87 -4.32 -6.37
CA GLU A 194 -49.83 -5.42 -6.28
C GLU A 194 -51.16 -4.98 -5.63
N VAL A 195 -51.08 -4.17 -4.58
CA VAL A 195 -52.24 -3.62 -3.87
C VAL A 195 -52.99 -2.60 -4.75
N ASP A 196 -52.27 -1.74 -5.47
CA ASP A 196 -52.86 -0.75 -6.39
C ASP A 196 -53.59 -1.40 -7.56
N GLN A 197 -53.09 -2.55 -8.04
CA GLN A 197 -53.76 -3.34 -9.06
C GLN A 197 -55.04 -4.01 -8.51
N ARG A 198 -55.01 -4.48 -7.26
CA ARG A 198 -56.14 -5.18 -6.64
C ARG A 198 -57.27 -4.23 -6.25
N PHE A 199 -56.92 -3.02 -5.83
CA PHE A 199 -57.87 -1.97 -5.46
C PHE A 199 -57.59 -0.73 -6.30
N PRO A 200 -58.22 -0.59 -7.48
CA PRO A 200 -58.12 0.61 -8.32
C PRO A 200 -58.71 1.85 -7.62
N SER A 201 -58.25 3.06 -7.96
CA SER A 201 -58.57 4.30 -7.23
C SER A 201 -59.94 4.89 -7.55
N ASP A 202 -60.94 4.02 -7.69
CA ASP A 202 -62.18 4.37 -8.35
C ASP A 202 -63.28 4.72 -7.34
N ASN A 203 -63.08 4.39 -6.04
CA ASN A 203 -63.99 4.78 -4.97
C ASN A 203 -63.32 4.80 -3.58
N VAL A 204 -64.02 5.41 -2.61
CA VAL A 204 -63.56 5.59 -1.23
C VAL A 204 -63.32 4.27 -0.50
N ILE A 205 -64.09 3.23 -0.78
CA ILE A 205 -63.95 1.92 -0.14
C ILE A 205 -62.64 1.25 -0.60
N ALA A 206 -62.34 1.33 -1.90
CA ALA A 206 -61.07 0.83 -2.46
C ALA A 206 -59.86 1.58 -1.87
N GLU A 207 -59.96 2.90 -1.69
CA GLU A 207 -58.90 3.68 -1.04
C GLU A 207 -58.72 3.30 0.43
N GLN A 208 -59.81 3.10 1.19
CA GLN A 208 -59.73 2.62 2.57
C GLN A 208 -59.07 1.24 2.67
N ASN A 209 -59.40 0.34 1.75
CA ASN A 209 -58.79 -0.99 1.69
C ASN A 209 -57.29 -0.94 1.35
N ARG A 210 -56.87 -0.07 0.41
CA ARG A 210 -55.43 0.14 0.14
C ARG A 210 -54.68 0.63 1.36
N GLN A 211 -55.20 1.66 2.02
CA GLN A 211 -54.56 2.23 3.21
C GLN A 211 -54.46 1.21 4.35
N ALA A 212 -55.48 0.34 4.50
CA ALA A 212 -55.44 -0.75 5.47
C ALA A 212 -54.37 -1.79 5.12
N GLU A 213 -54.27 -2.24 3.87
CA GLU A 213 -53.24 -3.22 3.45
C GLU A 213 -51.82 -2.65 3.54
N TYR A 214 -51.61 -1.37 3.19
CA TYR A 214 -50.31 -0.72 3.36
C TYR A 214 -49.90 -0.63 4.83
N ARG A 215 -50.84 -0.31 5.71
CA ARG A 215 -50.58 -0.24 7.16
C ARG A 215 -50.26 -1.62 7.71
N ASP A 216 -51.06 -2.62 7.38
CA ASP A 216 -50.86 -4.01 7.80
C ASP A 216 -49.53 -4.57 7.29
N PHE A 217 -49.14 -4.26 6.05
CA PHE A 217 -47.82 -4.63 5.55
C PHE A 217 -46.71 -3.94 6.36
N ARG A 218 -46.79 -2.62 6.55
CA ARG A 218 -45.78 -1.86 7.33
C ARG A 218 -45.63 -2.39 8.75
N GLU A 219 -46.73 -2.70 9.42
CA GLU A 219 -46.71 -3.25 10.78
C GLU A 219 -46.08 -4.66 10.80
N ARG A 220 -46.37 -5.51 9.80
CA ARG A 220 -45.79 -6.85 9.69
C ARG A 220 -44.29 -6.85 9.40
N VAL A 221 -43.80 -5.93 8.57
CA VAL A 221 -42.38 -5.91 8.15
C VAL A 221 -41.50 -4.99 8.98
N ALA A 222 -42.07 -4.06 9.77
CA ALA A 222 -41.28 -3.12 10.57
C ALA A 222 -40.35 -3.82 11.57
N GLU A 223 -40.87 -4.80 12.32
CA GLU A 223 -40.08 -5.54 13.31
C GLU A 223 -39.03 -6.47 12.67
N PRO A 224 -39.36 -7.28 11.64
CA PRO A 224 -38.36 -8.05 10.89
C PRO A 224 -37.25 -7.18 10.29
N ASN A 225 -37.59 -6.07 9.63
CA ASN A 225 -36.60 -5.20 8.98
C ASN A 225 -35.69 -4.53 10.01
N ALA A 226 -36.26 -4.08 11.14
CA ALA A 226 -35.47 -3.51 12.24
C ALA A 226 -34.53 -4.56 12.86
N LYS A 227 -35.01 -5.80 13.02
CA LYS A 227 -34.22 -6.91 13.54
C LYS A 227 -33.08 -7.29 12.59
N GLU A 228 -33.34 -7.38 11.29
CA GLU A 228 -32.31 -7.68 10.28
C GLU A 228 -31.21 -6.61 10.28
N LEU A 229 -31.58 -5.32 10.28
CA LEU A 229 -30.61 -4.23 10.38
C LEU A 229 -29.79 -4.29 11.68
N GLN A 230 -30.43 -4.62 12.80
CA GLN A 230 -29.74 -4.75 14.08
C GLN A 230 -28.76 -5.93 14.11
N GLU A 231 -29.17 -7.08 13.58
CA GLU A 231 -28.32 -8.28 13.46
C GLU A 231 -27.13 -8.03 12.54
N TYR A 232 -27.37 -7.39 11.39
CA TYR A 232 -26.32 -6.98 10.48
C TYR A 232 -25.33 -6.02 11.16
N MET A 233 -25.82 -4.98 11.84
CA MET A 233 -24.96 -4.01 12.54
C MET A 233 -24.11 -4.68 13.63
N ALA A 234 -24.69 -5.61 14.40
CA ALA A 234 -23.96 -6.34 15.43
C ALA A 234 -22.83 -7.19 14.83
N HIS A 235 -23.14 -7.93 13.76
CA HIS A 235 -22.15 -8.76 13.05
C HIS A 235 -21.05 -7.91 12.39
N ALA A 236 -21.44 -6.84 11.68
CA ALA A 236 -20.52 -5.95 11.00
C ALA A 236 -19.57 -5.24 11.99
N ASN A 237 -20.07 -4.76 13.13
CA ASN A 237 -19.24 -4.12 14.15
C ASN A 237 -18.18 -5.08 14.72
N GLU A 238 -18.54 -6.34 14.99
CA GLU A 238 -17.61 -7.34 15.49
C GLU A 238 -16.52 -7.65 14.46
N GLU A 239 -16.91 -7.86 13.21
CA GLU A 239 -16.00 -8.15 12.12
C GLU A 239 -15.06 -6.97 11.82
N TYR A 240 -15.59 -5.74 11.81
CA TYR A 240 -14.81 -4.55 11.50
C TYR A 240 -13.82 -4.24 12.61
N ARG A 241 -14.20 -4.49 13.88
CA ARG A 241 -13.27 -4.43 15.01
C ARG A 241 -12.10 -5.39 14.83
N ARG A 242 -12.34 -6.62 14.37
CA ARG A 242 -11.27 -7.60 14.10
C ARG A 242 -10.36 -7.14 12.98
N GLN A 243 -10.94 -6.61 11.90
CA GLN A 243 -10.18 -6.09 10.76
C GLN A 243 -9.32 -4.88 11.16
N TYR A 244 -9.87 -3.96 11.97
CA TYR A 244 -9.15 -2.80 12.50
C TYR A 244 -7.97 -3.23 13.38
N GLU A 245 -8.20 -4.11 14.36
CA GLU A 245 -7.14 -4.60 15.25
C GLU A 245 -6.04 -5.35 14.48
N PHE A 246 -6.41 -6.12 13.46
CA PHE A 246 -5.44 -6.78 12.60
C PHE A 246 -4.58 -5.77 11.82
N LYS A 247 -5.21 -4.78 11.18
CA LYS A 247 -4.49 -3.73 10.44
C LYS A 247 -3.60 -2.90 11.37
N LYS A 248 -4.07 -2.57 12.57
CA LYS A 248 -3.28 -1.88 13.60
C LYS A 248 -2.02 -2.67 13.94
N ARG A 249 -2.11 -3.99 14.16
CA ARG A 249 -0.93 -4.83 14.42
C ARG A 249 0.05 -4.84 13.24
N GLN A 250 -0.44 -4.84 12.00
CA GLN A 250 0.43 -4.73 10.82
C GLN A 250 1.16 -3.39 10.80
N VAL A 251 0.46 -2.29 11.03
CA VAL A 251 1.03 -0.94 11.06
C VAL A 251 2.06 -0.79 12.18
N GLU A 252 1.77 -1.30 13.38
CA GLU A 252 2.72 -1.33 14.49
C GLU A 252 3.98 -2.17 14.17
N ALA A 253 3.82 -3.26 13.43
CA ALA A 253 4.94 -4.08 13.00
C ALA A 253 5.84 -3.34 12.00
N VAL A 254 5.27 -2.61 11.04
CA VAL A 254 6.01 -1.73 10.14
C VAL A 254 6.72 -0.64 10.95
N ALA A 255 6.03 0.03 11.88
CA ALA A 255 6.61 1.06 12.73
C ALA A 255 7.84 0.57 13.50
N ARG A 256 7.74 -0.64 14.10
CA ARG A 256 8.86 -1.28 14.82
C ARG A 256 10.02 -1.60 13.90
N ARG A 257 9.75 -2.12 12.70
CA ARG A 257 10.77 -2.38 11.68
C ARG A 257 11.51 -1.09 11.35
N GLU A 258 10.78 -0.05 10.94
CA GLU A 258 11.41 1.20 10.48
C GLU A 258 12.14 1.96 11.59
N ALA A 259 11.65 1.92 12.83
CA ALA A 259 12.38 2.45 13.99
C ALA A 259 13.74 1.76 14.21
N GLY A 260 13.83 0.47 13.86
CA GLY A 260 15.07 -0.31 13.88
C GLY A 260 16.00 -0.03 12.69
N LEU A 261 15.45 0.33 11.53
CA LEU A 261 16.23 0.58 10.31
C LEU A 261 16.84 2.00 10.27
N MET A 262 16.32 2.93 11.07
CA MET A 262 16.83 4.30 11.12
C MET A 262 18.17 4.37 11.88
N ASP A 263 19.22 4.00 11.18
CA ASP A 263 20.62 4.33 11.44
C ASP A 263 21.17 5.01 10.18
N LEU A 264 21.39 6.31 10.27
CA LEU A 264 21.79 7.13 9.13
C LEU A 264 23.11 6.67 8.52
N ASN A 265 24.05 6.15 9.33
CA ASN A 265 25.30 5.64 8.80
C ASN A 265 25.05 4.50 7.82
N LYS A 266 24.06 3.64 8.11
CA LYS A 266 23.64 2.54 7.25
C LYS A 266 22.88 3.00 6.01
N VAL A 267 22.08 4.07 6.11
CA VAL A 267 21.38 4.64 4.94
C VAL A 267 22.38 5.30 3.99
N ILE A 268 23.34 6.06 4.52
CA ILE A 268 24.42 6.66 3.75
C ILE A 268 25.30 5.57 3.12
N GLU A 269 25.59 4.50 3.87
CA GLU A 269 26.34 3.34 3.38
C GLU A 269 25.58 2.60 2.26
N TYR A 270 24.28 2.34 2.44
CA TYR A 270 23.41 1.79 1.39
C TYR A 270 23.45 2.65 0.11
N ARG A 271 23.35 3.99 0.23
CA ARG A 271 23.41 4.88 -0.95
C ARG A 271 24.80 4.92 -1.59
N LYS A 272 25.87 4.84 -0.80
CA LYS A 272 27.24 4.69 -1.33
C LYS A 272 27.39 3.39 -2.10
N ILE A 273 26.92 2.28 -1.54
CA ILE A 273 26.91 0.97 -2.22
C ILE A 273 26.07 1.04 -3.49
N LEU A 274 24.88 1.63 -3.44
CA LEU A 274 24.02 1.79 -4.61
C LEU A 274 24.69 2.61 -5.72
N ARG A 275 25.39 3.70 -5.37
CA ARG A 275 26.12 4.55 -6.31
C ARG A 275 27.37 3.87 -6.88
N ASP A 276 28.15 3.23 -6.01
CA ASP A 276 29.50 2.76 -6.34
C ASP A 276 29.52 1.29 -6.83
N GLN A 277 28.54 0.48 -6.41
CA GLN A 277 28.48 -0.98 -6.61
C GLN A 277 27.16 -1.45 -7.25
N GLY A 278 26.18 -0.56 -7.39
CA GLY A 278 24.91 -0.86 -8.04
C GLY A 278 23.85 -1.48 -7.14
N TRP A 279 22.68 -1.74 -7.73
CA TRP A 279 21.45 -2.11 -7.01
C TRP A 279 21.53 -3.48 -6.31
N GLU A 280 22.15 -4.48 -6.94
CA GLU A 280 22.23 -5.83 -6.36
C GLU A 280 23.02 -5.86 -5.05
N ALA A 281 24.16 -5.17 -5.01
CA ALA A 281 24.98 -5.03 -3.81
C ALA A 281 24.24 -4.23 -2.71
N ALA A 282 23.49 -3.21 -3.11
CA ALA A 282 22.67 -2.43 -2.18
C ALA A 282 21.53 -3.28 -1.60
N GLU A 283 20.87 -4.10 -2.42
CA GLU A 283 19.79 -5.01 -1.99
C GLU A 283 20.30 -6.10 -1.05
N GLU A 284 21.50 -6.63 -1.28
CA GLU A 284 22.16 -7.60 -0.40
C GLU A 284 22.57 -6.96 0.95
N PHE A 285 23.08 -5.74 0.91
CA PHE A 285 23.30 -4.93 2.12
C PHE A 285 21.98 -4.69 2.87
N ASP A 286 20.89 -4.34 2.17
CA ASP A 286 19.58 -4.12 2.78
C ASP A 286 19.06 -5.41 3.46
N LYS A 287 19.10 -6.55 2.76
CA LYS A 287 18.67 -7.86 3.28
C LYS A 287 19.49 -8.33 4.49
N SER A 288 20.80 -8.08 4.49
CA SER A 288 21.70 -8.50 5.57
C SER A 288 21.69 -7.56 6.77
N THR A 289 21.50 -6.27 6.53
CA THR A 289 21.56 -5.21 7.55
C THR A 289 20.20 -4.94 8.19
N PHE A 290 19.12 -5.17 7.45
CA PHE A 290 17.75 -4.92 7.85
C PHE A 290 16.90 -6.19 7.66
N PRO A 291 17.12 -7.23 8.49
CA PRO A 291 16.42 -8.49 8.35
C PRO A 291 14.90 -8.26 8.44
N THR A 292 14.17 -8.73 7.43
CA THR A 292 12.70 -8.81 7.47
C THR A 292 12.34 -9.64 8.70
N PRO A 293 11.54 -9.12 9.66
CA PRO A 293 11.22 -9.91 10.83
C PRO A 293 10.42 -11.14 10.39
N GLN A 294 10.90 -12.33 10.75
CA GLN A 294 10.33 -13.64 10.37
C GLN A 294 8.85 -13.84 10.77
N ASN A 295 8.24 -12.89 11.50
CA ASN A 295 6.89 -12.97 12.05
C ASN A 295 5.98 -11.79 11.70
N VAL A 296 6.34 -10.96 10.71
CA VAL A 296 5.36 -10.02 10.11
C VAL A 296 4.78 -10.71 8.88
N PRO A 297 3.46 -10.93 8.80
CA PRO A 297 2.85 -11.44 7.59
C PRO A 297 3.08 -10.41 6.48
N ASP A 298 4.13 -10.63 5.70
CA ASP A 298 4.37 -9.89 4.48
C ASP A 298 3.21 -10.23 3.53
N ALA A 299 2.58 -9.25 2.91
CA ALA A 299 1.59 -9.48 1.85
C ALA A 299 2.21 -10.23 0.64
N ARG A 300 3.56 -10.29 0.59
CA ARG A 300 4.33 -11.10 -0.36
C ARG A 300 4.53 -12.55 0.10
N ASN A 301 4.22 -12.88 1.36
CA ASN A 301 4.29 -14.25 1.86
C ASN A 301 3.13 -15.07 1.24
N GLU A 302 3.50 -16.24 0.73
CA GLU A 302 2.62 -17.20 0.05
C GLU A 302 1.45 -17.67 0.94
N GLU A 303 1.65 -17.77 2.26
CA GLU A 303 0.59 -18.11 3.23
C GLU A 303 -0.42 -16.97 3.42
N THR A 304 0.01 -15.71 3.37
CA THR A 304 -0.86 -14.52 3.46
C THR A 304 -1.68 -14.38 2.17
N ARG A 305 -1.09 -14.67 1.00
CA ARG A 305 -1.85 -14.81 -0.26
C ARG A 305 -2.83 -15.98 -0.23
N LYS A 306 -2.42 -17.15 0.28
CA LYS A 306 -3.30 -18.31 0.43
C LYS A 306 -4.47 -18.04 1.38
N TRP A 307 -4.23 -17.29 2.46
CA TRP A 307 -5.27 -16.90 3.41
C TRP A 307 -6.21 -15.84 2.85
N LEU A 308 -5.69 -14.77 2.21
CA LEU A 308 -6.50 -13.77 1.50
C LEU A 308 -7.33 -14.41 0.37
N GLY A 309 -6.74 -15.34 -0.38
CA GLY A 309 -7.46 -16.13 -1.39
C GLY A 309 -8.47 -17.12 -0.80
N ALA A 310 -8.30 -17.57 0.44
CA ALA A 310 -9.27 -18.40 1.14
C ALA A 310 -10.45 -17.59 1.71
N ILE A 311 -10.26 -16.30 1.97
CA ILE A 311 -11.33 -15.38 2.37
C ILE A 311 -12.17 -14.98 1.15
N GLY A 312 -11.54 -14.68 0.01
CA GLY A 312 -12.27 -14.40 -1.25
C GLY A 312 -13.14 -15.57 -1.70
N ARG A 313 -12.65 -16.81 -1.56
CA ARG A 313 -13.39 -18.04 -1.92
C ARG A 313 -14.50 -18.45 -0.95
N ARG A 314 -14.70 -17.72 0.16
CA ARG A 314 -15.84 -17.93 1.07
C ARG A 314 -16.95 -16.90 0.88
N GLN A 315 -16.81 -16.01 -0.11
CA GLN A 315 -17.80 -14.99 -0.48
C GLN A 315 -18.49 -15.28 -1.83
N ASP A 316 -18.22 -16.44 -2.45
CA ASP A 316 -18.99 -17.05 -3.54
C ASP A 316 -19.84 -18.21 -2.99
#